data_AF-A0A6L4Z3Z9-F1
#
_entry.id   AF-A0A6L4Z3Z9-F1
#
_cell.length_a   1.000
_cell.length_b   1.000
_cell.length_c   1.000
_cell.angle_alpha   90.00
_cell.angle_beta   90.00
_cell.angle_gamma   90.00
#
_symmetry.space_group_name_H-M   'P 1'
#
loop_
_entity.id
_entity.type
_entity.pdbx_description
1 polymer ?
#
loop_
_entity_poly.entity_id
_entity_poly.type
_entity_poly.pdbx_seq_one_letter_code
_entity_poly.pdbx_strand_id
1 'polypeptide(L)'
;MYQTQLGKKSLLKTSWVWCLLILISLQSFACVNSPNARKETEIKLPPKGVRLKPSLHRGNQRLSLAVEPLEGHTPNWVNPDMKKQLSTARKDFDKTFSVTGFGPFIIVSNIKPSRLEEVKESIIRASYNAFYKDFCSVSPTYITTIYLFKNQADYSFYSRKLFQEIPNTPYGYYRSDDRAMLINLSTGT
;
A
#
# COMPACT_ATOMS: atom_id res chain seq x y z
N MET A 1 6.89 -39.50 -28.81
CA MET A 1 5.94 -39.41 -27.69
C MET A 1 6.57 -38.60 -26.58
N TYR A 2 6.06 -37.40 -26.32
CA TYR A 2 6.47 -36.54 -25.21
C TYR A 2 5.78 -37.01 -23.92
N GLN A 3 6.53 -37.21 -22.83
CA GLN A 3 5.97 -37.13 -21.49
C GLN A 3 6.85 -36.28 -20.58
N THR A 4 6.13 -35.38 -19.90
CA THR A 4 6.56 -34.18 -19.20
C THR A 4 6.82 -34.49 -17.74
N GLN A 5 7.97 -34.10 -17.20
CA GLN A 5 8.19 -34.05 -15.75
C GLN A 5 7.69 -32.70 -15.20
N LEU A 6 6.64 -32.76 -14.38
CA LEU A 6 6.02 -31.62 -13.70
C LEU A 6 6.88 -31.15 -12.52
N GLY A 7 7.57 -30.03 -12.70
CA GLY A 7 8.23 -29.30 -11.61
C GLY A 7 7.23 -28.49 -10.79
N LYS A 8 7.00 -28.91 -9.54
CA LYS A 8 6.30 -28.14 -8.49
C LYS A 8 6.91 -26.74 -8.36
N LYS A 9 6.11 -25.68 -8.53
CA LYS A 9 6.48 -24.32 -8.11
C LYS A 9 5.35 -23.63 -7.33
N SER A 10 5.61 -23.49 -6.03
CA SER A 10 5.48 -22.28 -5.22
C SER A 10 4.10 -21.62 -5.07
N LEU A 11 3.49 -21.86 -3.91
CA LEU A 11 2.18 -21.41 -3.44
C LEU A 11 2.34 -20.26 -2.41
N LEU A 12 2.98 -19.14 -2.78
CA LEU A 12 3.36 -18.07 -1.81
C LEU A 12 3.05 -16.61 -2.24
N LYS A 13 2.29 -16.37 -3.32
CA LYS A 13 2.12 -15.01 -3.89
C LYS A 13 1.00 -14.13 -3.32
N THR A 14 0.31 -14.49 -2.24
CA THR A 14 -0.89 -13.75 -1.75
C THR A 14 -0.70 -12.94 -0.47
N SER A 15 0.50 -12.92 0.13
CA SER A 15 0.73 -12.31 1.46
C SER A 15 0.71 -10.76 1.47
N TRP A 16 0.94 -10.12 0.32
CA TRP A 16 1.23 -8.68 0.24
C TRP A 16 0.02 -7.76 0.37
N VAL A 17 -1.11 -8.16 -0.21
CA VAL A 17 -2.35 -7.37 -0.15
C VAL A 17 -2.85 -7.30 1.30
N TRP A 18 -2.70 -8.39 2.05
CA TRP A 18 -3.10 -8.45 3.46
C TRP A 18 -2.19 -7.63 4.37
N CYS A 19 -0.88 -7.64 4.17
CA CYS A 19 0.05 -6.87 5.01
C CYS A 19 -0.10 -5.36 4.79
N LEU A 20 -0.30 -4.91 3.54
CA LEU A 20 -0.53 -3.50 3.24
C LEU A 20 -1.91 -3.02 3.75
N LEU A 21 -2.96 -3.84 3.63
CA LEU A 21 -4.28 -3.53 4.20
C LEU A 21 -4.25 -3.41 5.74
N ILE A 22 -3.48 -4.27 6.42
CA ILE A 22 -3.30 -4.20 7.88
C ILE A 22 -2.53 -2.93 8.27
N LEU A 23 -1.47 -2.55 7.54
CA LEU A 23 -0.71 -1.34 7.83
C LEU A 23 -1.47 -0.05 7.51
N ILE A 24 -2.33 -0.04 6.47
CA ILE A 24 -3.20 1.10 6.17
C ILE A 24 -4.32 1.23 7.23
N SER A 25 -4.78 0.11 7.81
CA SER A 25 -5.77 0.10 8.90
C SER A 25 -5.25 0.73 10.20
N LEU A 26 -3.93 0.87 10.39
CA LEU A 26 -3.33 1.58 11.53
C LEU A 26 -3.34 3.12 11.36
N GLN A 27 -3.61 3.66 10.16
CA GLN A 27 -3.82 5.10 9.96
C GLN A 27 -5.24 5.56 10.37
N SER A 28 -6.13 4.65 10.76
CA SER A 28 -7.53 4.95 11.10
C SER A 28 -7.74 5.84 12.33
N PHE A 29 -6.71 6.19 13.10
CA PHE A 29 -6.86 7.15 14.21
C PHE A 29 -7.22 8.58 13.73
N ALA A 30 -7.02 8.92 12.46
CA ALA A 30 -7.44 10.22 11.91
C ALA A 30 -8.88 10.22 11.34
N CYS A 31 -9.51 9.06 11.14
CA CYS A 31 -10.89 8.96 10.61
C CYS A 31 -11.96 8.74 11.70
N VAL A 32 -11.56 8.35 12.92
CA VAL A 32 -12.47 8.07 14.05
C VAL A 32 -12.83 9.35 14.80
N ASN A 33 -13.39 10.33 14.09
CA ASN A 33 -14.13 11.46 14.69
C ASN A 33 -15.38 11.79 13.88
N SER A 34 -16.02 10.77 13.29
CA SER A 34 -17.36 10.90 12.73
C SER A 34 -18.39 10.53 13.81
N PRO A 35 -19.29 11.45 14.21
CA PRO A 35 -20.31 11.19 15.25
C PRO A 35 -21.35 10.12 14.87
N ASN A 36 -21.28 9.53 13.68
CA ASN A 36 -22.18 8.47 13.21
C ASN A 36 -21.71 7.03 13.48
N ALA A 37 -20.58 6.81 14.17
CA ALA A 37 -20.05 5.46 14.43
C ALA A 37 -20.73 4.68 15.56
N ARG A 38 -21.79 5.22 16.20
CA ARG A 38 -22.65 4.46 17.14
C ARG A 38 -23.92 3.95 16.45
N LYS A 39 -23.78 2.91 15.64
CA LYS A 39 -24.81 1.88 15.53
C LYS A 39 -24.11 0.54 15.60
N GLU A 40 -24.20 -0.08 16.77
CA GLU A 40 -23.90 -1.50 16.95
C GLU A 40 -24.79 -2.29 15.99
N THR A 41 -24.25 -2.71 14.85
CA THR A 41 -24.80 -3.83 14.11
C THR A 41 -24.24 -5.09 14.77
N GLU A 42 -25.07 -5.68 15.62
CA GLU A 42 -25.01 -7.05 16.08
C GLU A 42 -24.57 -7.97 14.92
N ILE A 43 -23.33 -8.47 14.97
CA ILE A 43 -22.85 -9.48 14.01
C ILE A 43 -23.56 -10.78 14.36
N LYS A 44 -24.71 -11.04 13.72
CA LYS A 44 -25.33 -12.37 13.73
C LYS A 44 -24.40 -13.35 13.02
N LEU A 45 -23.70 -14.16 13.80
CA LEU A 45 -22.99 -15.33 13.31
C LEU A 45 -23.96 -16.21 12.51
N PRO A 46 -23.56 -16.72 11.33
CA PRO A 46 -24.40 -17.63 10.56
C PRO A 46 -24.64 -18.92 11.37
N PRO A 47 -25.83 -19.56 11.23
CA PRO A 47 -26.12 -20.80 11.92
C PRO A 47 -25.10 -21.89 11.57
N LYS A 48 -24.70 -22.66 12.59
CA LYS A 48 -23.78 -23.80 12.45
C LYS A 48 -24.35 -24.79 11.43
N GLY A 49 -23.65 -24.99 10.31
CA GLY A 49 -24.00 -26.02 9.31
C GLY A 49 -23.82 -25.65 7.84
N VAL A 50 -23.46 -24.41 7.49
CA VAL A 50 -23.24 -24.04 6.07
C VAL A 50 -21.88 -24.52 5.58
N ARG A 51 -21.87 -25.67 4.90
CA ARG A 51 -20.71 -26.17 4.15
C ARG A 51 -20.53 -25.31 2.89
N LEU A 52 -19.57 -24.39 2.91
CA LEU A 52 -19.16 -23.65 1.71
C LEU A 52 -18.61 -24.66 0.69
N LYS A 53 -19.31 -24.83 -0.44
CA LYS A 53 -18.79 -25.62 -1.56
C LYS A 53 -17.69 -24.80 -2.25
N PRO A 54 -16.49 -25.35 -2.49
CA PRO A 54 -15.49 -24.67 -3.29
C PRO A 54 -15.98 -24.64 -4.75
N SER A 55 -16.36 -23.46 -5.22
CA SER A 55 -16.52 -23.22 -6.67
C SER A 55 -15.13 -23.13 -7.28
N LEU A 56 -14.69 -24.24 -7.88
CA LEU A 56 -13.53 -24.26 -8.76
C LEU A 56 -13.93 -23.58 -10.07
N HIS A 57 -13.61 -22.29 -10.22
CA HIS A 57 -13.55 -21.67 -11.55
C HIS A 57 -12.08 -21.54 -11.95
N ARG A 58 -11.70 -22.46 -12.84
CA ARG A 58 -10.42 -22.55 -13.53
C ARG A 58 -10.46 -21.53 -14.67
N GLY A 59 -9.95 -20.32 -14.42
CA GLY A 59 -9.85 -19.27 -15.41
C GLY A 59 -8.64 -18.39 -15.12
N ASN A 60 -7.68 -18.39 -16.05
CA ASN A 60 -6.41 -17.71 -15.97
C ASN A 60 -6.59 -16.19 -16.18
N GLN A 61 -7.44 -15.54 -15.37
CA GLN A 61 -7.59 -14.10 -15.39
C GLN A 61 -6.57 -13.51 -14.44
N ARG A 62 -5.56 -12.86 -15.04
CA ARG A 62 -4.83 -11.75 -14.43
C ARG A 62 -5.83 -10.95 -13.60
N LEU A 63 -5.61 -10.84 -12.29
CA LEU A 63 -6.36 -9.94 -11.40
C LEU A 63 -6.11 -8.50 -11.89
N SER A 64 -6.76 -8.13 -12.99
CA SER A 64 -7.08 -6.75 -13.28
C SER A 64 -8.16 -6.38 -12.27
N LEU A 65 -7.73 -5.96 -11.09
CA LEU A 65 -8.50 -5.02 -10.28
C LEU A 65 -8.63 -3.76 -11.14
N ALA A 66 -9.53 -3.81 -12.12
CA ALA A 66 -10.08 -2.63 -12.77
C ALA A 66 -10.91 -1.95 -11.69
N VAL A 67 -10.22 -1.20 -10.83
CA VAL A 67 -10.87 -0.29 -9.91
C VAL A 67 -11.28 0.88 -10.78
N GLU A 68 -12.55 0.90 -11.17
CA GLU A 68 -13.16 2.06 -11.82
C GLU A 68 -12.77 3.31 -11.01
N PRO A 69 -12.27 4.37 -11.67
CA PRO A 69 -12.02 5.64 -11.00
C PRO A 69 -13.30 6.05 -10.25
N LEU A 70 -13.17 6.47 -8.99
CA LEU A 70 -14.30 6.97 -8.22
C LEU A 70 -14.86 8.21 -8.94
N GLU A 71 -15.93 8.04 -9.72
CA GLU A 71 -16.55 9.13 -10.47
C GLU A 71 -17.01 10.22 -9.50
N GLY A 72 -16.63 11.48 -9.77
CA GLY A 72 -17.02 12.65 -8.96
C GLY A 72 -16.02 13.10 -7.89
N HIS A 73 -14.99 12.30 -7.59
CA HIS A 73 -13.86 12.74 -6.76
C HIS A 73 -12.59 12.72 -7.60
N THR A 74 -12.37 13.75 -8.43
CA THR A 74 -11.00 14.12 -8.79
C THR A 74 -10.45 14.88 -7.58
N PRO A 75 -9.63 14.26 -6.71
CA PRO A 75 -9.04 15.03 -5.62
C PRO A 75 -8.19 16.08 -6.31
N ASN A 76 -8.38 17.37 -5.98
CA ASN A 76 -7.46 18.40 -6.41
C ASN A 76 -6.13 18.15 -5.70
N TRP A 77 -5.33 17.22 -6.23
CA TRP A 77 -4.14 16.64 -5.61
C TRP A 77 -2.95 17.60 -5.65
N VAL A 78 -3.09 18.71 -6.37
CA VAL A 78 -2.11 19.79 -6.39
C VAL A 78 -2.37 20.68 -5.18
N ASN A 79 -2.13 20.15 -3.98
CA ASN A 79 -1.92 20.98 -2.81
C ASN A 79 -0.64 21.81 -3.06
N PRO A 80 -0.64 23.15 -2.93
CA PRO A 80 0.59 23.97 -2.98
C PRO A 80 1.71 23.41 -2.10
N ASP A 81 1.36 22.78 -0.98
CA ASP A 81 2.27 22.12 -0.06
C ASP A 81 2.95 20.89 -0.69
N MET A 82 2.28 20.18 -1.60
CA MET A 82 2.85 19.01 -2.29
C MET A 82 4.06 19.40 -3.13
N LYS A 83 3.99 20.52 -3.86
CA LYS A 83 5.13 20.99 -4.68
C LYS A 83 6.33 21.36 -3.79
N LYS A 84 6.06 22.03 -2.67
CA LYS A 84 7.08 22.38 -1.68
C LYS A 84 7.72 21.13 -1.06
N GLN A 85 6.91 20.17 -0.63
CA GLN A 85 7.41 18.94 -0.02
C GLN A 85 8.15 18.03 -1.01
N LEU A 86 7.68 17.91 -2.26
CA LEU A 86 8.43 17.22 -3.32
C LEU A 86 9.80 17.84 -3.54
N SER A 87 9.88 19.18 -3.56
CA SER A 87 11.17 19.87 -3.70
C SER A 87 12.10 19.65 -2.51
N THR A 88 11.53 19.49 -1.31
CA THR A 88 12.29 19.22 -0.08
C THR A 88 12.81 17.78 -0.10
N ALA A 89 11.91 16.81 -0.30
CA ALA A 89 12.27 15.40 -0.42
C ALA A 89 13.29 15.16 -1.54
N ARG A 90 13.20 15.88 -2.67
CA ARG A 90 14.18 15.75 -3.76
C ARG A 90 15.60 16.22 -3.38
N LYS A 91 15.75 17.14 -2.42
CA LYS A 91 17.06 17.62 -1.97
C LYS A 91 17.74 16.64 -1.02
N ASP A 92 16.96 15.86 -0.27
CA ASP A 92 17.48 14.95 0.75
C ASP A 92 18.04 13.64 0.15
N PHE A 93 17.78 13.39 -1.13
CA PHE A 93 18.21 12.19 -1.83
C PHE A 93 18.97 12.51 -3.12
N ASP A 94 19.92 11.64 -3.46
CA ASP A 94 20.68 11.76 -4.70
C ASP A 94 19.85 11.31 -5.93
N LYS A 95 20.49 11.35 -7.11
CA LYS A 95 19.84 11.00 -8.39
C LYS A 95 19.48 9.52 -8.52
N THR A 96 19.95 8.65 -7.63
CA THR A 96 19.58 7.22 -7.62
C THR A 96 18.17 7.00 -7.09
N PHE A 97 17.60 8.01 -6.43
CA PHE A 97 16.22 8.00 -5.97
C PHE A 97 15.26 8.64 -6.97
N SER A 98 14.11 8.00 -7.10
CA SER A 98 12.91 8.56 -7.71
C SER A 98 12.05 9.18 -6.61
N VAL A 99 11.58 10.41 -6.82
CA VAL A 99 10.68 11.13 -5.92
C VAL A 99 9.48 11.56 -6.75
N THR A 100 8.28 11.10 -6.40
CA THR A 100 7.04 11.38 -7.15
C THR A 100 5.86 11.58 -6.22
N GLY A 101 4.82 12.26 -6.69
CA GLY A 101 3.58 12.45 -5.93
C GLY A 101 2.47 11.51 -6.43
N PHE A 102 1.61 11.07 -5.52
CA PHE A 102 0.36 10.37 -5.86
C PHE A 102 -0.70 10.62 -4.79
N GLY A 103 -1.75 11.37 -5.13
CA GLY A 103 -2.79 11.74 -4.16
C GLY A 103 -2.19 12.44 -2.94
N PRO A 104 -2.46 11.99 -1.71
CA PRO A 104 -1.88 12.54 -0.48
C PRO A 104 -0.50 11.98 -0.14
N PHE A 105 0.16 11.31 -1.08
CA PHE A 105 1.44 10.65 -0.84
C PHE A 105 2.57 11.30 -1.62
N ILE A 106 3.72 11.41 -0.95
CA ILE A 106 5.02 11.54 -1.59
C ILE A 106 5.67 10.18 -1.58
N ILE A 107 6.11 9.70 -2.73
CA ILE A 107 6.74 8.39 -2.86
C ILE A 107 8.22 8.61 -3.17
N VAL A 108 9.08 8.05 -2.33
CA VAL A 108 10.54 8.10 -2.45
C VAL A 108 11.06 6.68 -2.61
N SER A 109 11.83 6.39 -3.66
CA SER A 109 12.28 5.03 -3.90
C SER A 109 13.62 4.94 -4.62
N ASN A 110 14.40 3.91 -4.31
CA ASN A 110 15.63 3.55 -5.02
C ASN A 110 15.45 2.37 -6.00
N ILE A 111 14.20 2.05 -6.39
CA ILE A 111 13.91 1.14 -7.50
C ILE A 111 13.96 1.86 -8.85
N LYS A 112 14.00 1.09 -9.94
CA LYS A 112 13.95 1.63 -11.31
C LYS A 112 12.64 2.42 -11.53
N PRO A 113 12.67 3.57 -12.23
CA PRO A 113 11.48 4.38 -12.47
C PRO A 113 10.31 3.61 -13.09
N SER A 114 10.56 2.73 -14.06
CA SER A 114 9.52 1.89 -14.68
C SER A 114 8.82 0.97 -13.69
N ARG A 115 9.58 0.38 -12.74
CA ARG A 115 9.03 -0.46 -11.68
C ARG A 115 8.28 0.38 -10.64
N LEU A 116 8.75 1.59 -10.36
CA LEU A 116 8.06 2.51 -9.46
C LEU A 116 6.68 2.89 -10.02
N GLU A 117 6.60 3.20 -11.30
CA GLU A 117 5.32 3.48 -11.96
C GLU A 117 4.39 2.27 -11.88
N GLU A 118 4.88 1.05 -12.14
CA GLU A 118 4.08 -0.17 -11.98
C GLU A 118 3.57 -0.35 -10.54
N VAL A 119 4.43 -0.17 -9.53
CA VAL A 119 4.05 -0.27 -8.11
C VAL A 119 3.03 0.80 -7.74
N LYS A 120 3.21 2.03 -8.23
CA LYS A 120 2.29 3.13 -8.00
C LYS A 120 0.89 2.80 -8.55
N GLU A 121 0.80 2.28 -9.77
CA GLU A 121 -0.51 1.99 -10.38
C GLU A 121 -1.16 0.72 -9.88
N SER A 122 -0.40 -0.36 -9.74
CA SER A 122 -0.97 -1.67 -9.39
C SER A 122 -1.18 -1.87 -7.89
N ILE A 123 -0.41 -1.18 -7.05
CA ILE A 123 -0.44 -1.36 -5.59
C ILE A 123 -0.96 -0.09 -4.93
N ILE A 124 -0.26 1.04 -5.07
CA ILE A 124 -0.59 2.24 -4.29
C ILE A 124 -1.97 2.79 -4.68
N ARG A 125 -2.26 2.96 -5.97
CA ARG A 125 -3.57 3.41 -6.44
C ARG A 125 -4.67 2.44 -6.07
N ALA A 126 -4.48 1.15 -6.29
CA ALA A 126 -5.48 0.14 -5.99
C ALA A 126 -5.82 0.11 -4.49
N SER A 127 -4.79 0.13 -3.63
CA SER A 127 -4.96 0.16 -2.18
C SER A 127 -5.57 1.46 -1.68
N TYR A 128 -5.16 2.60 -2.23
CA TYR A 128 -5.77 3.89 -1.93
C TYR A 128 -7.25 3.88 -2.30
N ASN A 129 -7.60 3.52 -3.53
CA ASN A 129 -8.99 3.53 -3.98
C ASN A 129 -9.87 2.57 -3.15
N ALA A 130 -9.38 1.36 -2.88
CA ALA A 130 -10.12 0.39 -2.06
C ALA A 130 -10.31 0.90 -0.62
N PHE A 131 -9.25 1.41 -0.01
CA PHE A 131 -9.33 1.93 1.36
C PHE A 131 -10.26 3.14 1.46
N TYR A 132 -10.15 4.09 0.54
CA TYR A 132 -10.96 5.31 0.58
C TYR A 132 -12.42 5.04 0.28
N LYS A 133 -12.71 4.15 -0.67
CA LYS A 133 -14.08 3.77 -1.00
C LYS A 133 -14.82 3.19 0.20
N ASP A 134 -14.14 2.35 0.98
CA ASP A 134 -14.81 1.54 2.01
C ASP A 134 -14.72 2.16 3.42
N PHE A 135 -13.72 3.01 3.69
CA PHE A 135 -13.43 3.47 5.06
C PHE A 135 -13.39 4.99 5.26
N CYS A 136 -13.35 5.80 4.20
CA CYS A 136 -13.17 7.24 4.32
C CYS A 136 -14.31 8.02 3.67
N SER A 137 -15.00 8.83 4.46
CA SER A 137 -15.97 9.81 3.95
C SER A 137 -15.33 11.14 3.55
N VAL A 138 -14.06 11.37 3.94
CA VAL A 138 -13.34 12.61 3.71
C VAL A 138 -11.92 12.29 3.23
N SER A 139 -11.44 13.06 2.26
CA SER A 139 -10.05 13.01 1.79
C SER A 139 -9.08 13.39 2.91
N PRO A 140 -7.88 12.80 2.95
CA PRO A 140 -6.91 13.13 3.98
C PRO A 140 -6.37 14.54 3.76
N THR A 141 -6.16 15.26 4.86
CA THR A 141 -5.68 16.65 4.86
C THR A 141 -4.17 16.76 4.97
N TYR A 142 -3.48 15.67 5.31
CA TYR A 142 -2.04 15.64 5.52
C TYR A 142 -1.36 14.78 4.47
N ILE A 143 -0.14 15.18 4.11
CA ILE A 143 0.72 14.42 3.20
C ILE A 143 1.52 13.39 3.99
N THR A 144 1.55 12.15 3.49
CA THR A 144 2.34 11.05 4.04
C THR A 144 3.48 10.70 3.06
N THR A 145 4.69 10.50 3.57
CA THR A 145 5.82 10.06 2.75
C THR A 145 5.95 8.54 2.79
N ILE A 146 5.94 7.90 1.63
CA ILE A 146 6.14 6.46 1.44
C ILE A 146 7.55 6.24 0.89
N TYR A 147 8.41 5.64 1.70
CA TYR A 147 9.74 5.18 1.30
C TYR A 147 9.69 3.72 0.87
N LEU A 148 9.99 3.47 -0.41
CA LEU A 148 10.01 2.13 -1.00
C LEU A 148 11.44 1.71 -1.30
N PHE A 149 11.96 0.73 -0.57
CA PHE A 149 13.34 0.27 -0.72
C PHE A 149 13.41 -1.04 -1.50
N LYS A 150 14.36 -1.14 -2.43
CA LYS A 150 14.53 -2.30 -3.31
C LYS A 150 14.89 -3.60 -2.58
N ASN A 151 15.53 -3.51 -1.40
CA ASN A 151 15.96 -4.68 -0.63
C ASN A 151 16.05 -4.42 0.88
N GLN A 152 16.25 -5.49 1.65
CA GLN A 152 16.38 -5.45 3.11
C GLN A 152 17.56 -4.59 3.59
N ALA A 153 18.69 -4.61 2.88
CA ALA A 153 19.88 -3.86 3.26
C ALA A 153 19.62 -2.34 3.19
N ASP A 154 19.03 -1.89 2.09
CA ASP A 154 18.65 -0.49 1.90
C ASP A 154 17.56 -0.08 2.88
N TYR A 155 16.53 -0.90 3.06
CA TYR A 155 15.48 -0.64 4.04
C TYR A 155 16.06 -0.45 5.45
N SER A 156 16.97 -1.32 5.88
CA SER A 156 17.60 -1.22 7.20
C SER A 156 18.53 -0.01 7.31
N PHE A 157 19.32 0.25 6.26
CA PHE A 157 20.24 1.39 6.21
C PHE A 157 19.48 2.73 6.27
N TYR A 158 18.47 2.90 5.42
CA TYR A 158 17.71 4.14 5.35
C TYR A 158 16.77 4.34 6.53
N SER A 159 16.24 3.27 7.15
CA SER A 159 15.49 3.39 8.42
C SER A 159 16.38 4.03 9.50
N ARG A 160 17.63 3.58 9.63
CA ARG A 160 18.60 4.17 10.56
C ARG A 160 19.02 5.57 10.13
N LYS A 161 19.29 5.80 8.84
CA LYS A 161 19.75 7.10 8.34
C LYS A 161 18.69 8.19 8.52
N LEU A 162 17.42 7.88 8.25
CA LEU A 162 16.33 8.85 8.28
C LEU A 162 15.79 9.06 9.68
N PHE A 163 15.65 7.98 10.46
CA PHE A 163 14.91 8.02 11.72
C PHE A 163 15.71 7.51 12.93
N GLN A 164 16.99 7.15 12.74
CA GLN A 164 17.85 6.56 13.79
C GLN A 164 17.28 5.26 14.38
N GLU A 165 16.45 4.56 13.61
CA GLU A 165 15.76 3.35 14.06
C GLU A 165 16.28 2.07 13.42
N ILE A 166 16.14 0.99 14.18
CA ILE A 166 16.31 -0.38 13.69
C ILE A 166 14.90 -0.93 13.43
N PRO A 167 14.58 -1.33 12.19
CA PRO A 167 13.26 -1.83 11.89
C PRO A 167 13.01 -3.16 12.62
N ASN A 168 11.92 -3.23 13.37
CA ASN A 168 11.52 -4.44 14.10
C ASN A 168 10.81 -5.47 13.21
N THR A 169 10.44 -5.07 11.97
CA THR A 169 9.79 -5.93 10.99
C THR A 169 10.61 -5.98 9.70
N PRO A 170 10.61 -7.11 8.97
CA PRO A 170 11.32 -7.21 7.69
C PRO A 170 10.54 -6.59 6.52
N TYR A 171 9.24 -6.31 6.70
CA TYR A 171 8.34 -5.89 5.62
C TYR A 171 8.23 -4.37 5.49
N GLY A 172 8.13 -3.69 6.63
CA GLY A 172 7.82 -2.27 6.65
C GLY A 172 7.06 -1.86 7.90
N TYR A 173 7.01 -0.56 8.13
CA TYR A 173 6.35 0.04 9.28
C TYR A 173 5.92 1.47 8.97
N TYR A 174 4.97 1.96 9.77
CA TYR A 174 4.51 3.35 9.72
C TYR A 174 4.95 4.08 10.99
N ARG A 175 5.46 5.30 10.83
CA ARG A 175 5.80 6.24 11.88
C ARG A 175 4.78 7.38 11.88
N SER A 176 3.97 7.45 12.93
CA SER A 176 2.95 8.50 13.08
C SER A 176 3.53 9.90 13.17
N ASP A 177 4.63 10.05 13.91
CA ASP A 177 5.22 11.35 14.25
C ASP A 177 5.78 12.05 13.01
N ASP A 178 6.34 11.27 12.09
CA ASP A 178 6.89 11.75 10.82
C ASP A 178 5.90 11.68 9.65
N ARG A 179 4.75 11.01 9.85
CA ARG A 179 3.84 10.59 8.77
C ARG A 179 4.61 9.92 7.63
N ALA A 180 5.41 8.92 8.02
CA ALA A 180 6.30 8.22 7.11
C ALA A 180 6.02 6.72 7.14
N MET A 181 5.86 6.11 5.96
CA MET A 181 5.79 4.67 5.78
C MET A 181 7.06 4.18 5.12
N LEU A 182 7.75 3.21 5.71
CA LEU A 182 8.93 2.58 5.13
C LEU A 182 8.56 1.16 4.74
N ILE A 183 8.85 0.76 3.50
CA ILE A 183 8.52 -0.57 2.96
C ILE A 183 9.75 -1.18 2.32
N ASN A 184 10.04 -2.42 2.69
CA ASN A 184 11.00 -3.27 1.99
C ASN A 184 10.29 -4.03 0.87
N LEU A 185 10.58 -3.71 -0.40
CA LEU A 185 9.96 -4.38 -1.56
C LEU A 185 10.53 -5.78 -1.84
N SER A 186 11.64 -6.18 -1.22
CA SER A 186 12.25 -7.50 -1.49
C SER A 186 11.52 -8.68 -0.87
N THR A 187 10.67 -8.47 0.13
CA THR A 187 9.95 -9.56 0.81
C THR A 187 8.81 -10.16 -0.05
N GLY A 188 8.72 -9.77 -1.33
CA GLY A 188 7.52 -9.92 -2.19
C GLY A 188 7.75 -10.41 -3.59
N THR A 189 8.91 -11.02 -3.79
CA THR A 189 9.28 -11.77 -4.98
C THR A 189 9.18 -13.26 -4.73
#